data_AF-A0A2E0YUL1-F1
#
_entry.id   AF-A0A2E0YUL1-F1
#
_cell.length_a   1.000
_cell.length_b   1.000
_cell.length_c   1.000
_cell.angle_alpha   90.00
_cell.angle_beta   90.00
_cell.angle_gamma   90.00
#
_symmetry.space_group_name_H-M   'P 1'
#
loop_
_entity.id
_entity.type
_entity.pdbx_description
1 polymer ?
#
loop_
_entity_poly.entity_id
_entity_poly.type
_entity_poly.pdbx_seq_one_letter_code
_entity_poly.pdbx_strand_id
1 'polypeptide(L)'
;MIDKEELIAIADETGLTPVVVEKDYVLGWLLAAINASRRLAESWVFKGGTCLKKCYFETYRFSEDLDFTLRDAGQIDEQFLLERFTEMAEWLYEQAGIEIPSDRFKFDIYDNPRGGRSCEGRVYYQSFFVKGNKNLPKIKFDLTSDEVLVMPPARQPVFHGYSDEPEEGIYIDCYDYPEVFGEKVRALGERGRPRDLYDVINLYRNDNLPAPAVVRDVLDQKCAYKNIDRPGIAAMANYKDALEQNWEPMLAHQLPSLPSLDVYWEALPEFFDWLEGVVEAARPVLGAVPGGGEIYRPTYGRLGLRTTQGGSLEVIRFAAGNRVCVELDYTDQQGRRSTRIIEPYSLRRAQNGNVLLYAVRSDNGQIRAYSVTNINNASITDKVFVPRYQVELSPGSMSVMPVSSGSGDSQSLGLPQSTRKSTVSRRRPFGRQQTSARQNTGPTYVFRCPMCNKTFKRKTMNGKLNPHKDKSGWNCSGRMGIYERTVY
;
A
#
# COMPACT_ATOMS: atom_id res chain seq x y z
N MET A 1 16.36 -5.46 -12.77
CA MET A 1 17.01 -5.15 -11.47
C MET A 1 17.14 -3.65 -11.39
N ILE A 2 16.59 -3.08 -10.33
CA ILE A 2 16.67 -1.66 -10.01
C ILE A 2 18.12 -1.22 -9.76
N ASP A 3 18.43 0.05 -10.01
CA ASP A 3 19.67 0.69 -9.57
C ASP A 3 19.48 1.51 -8.28
N LYS A 4 20.60 1.88 -7.65
CA LYS A 4 20.56 2.63 -6.38
C LYS A 4 20.14 4.08 -6.61
N GLU A 5 20.54 4.63 -7.76
CA GLU A 5 20.32 6.00 -8.17
C GLU A 5 18.83 6.31 -8.33
N GLU A 6 18.05 5.37 -8.85
CA GLU A 6 16.59 5.42 -8.98
C GLU A 6 15.91 5.51 -7.61
N LEU A 7 16.34 4.71 -6.63
CA LEU A 7 15.81 4.78 -5.27
C LEU A 7 16.10 6.15 -4.62
N ILE A 8 17.28 6.73 -4.88
CA ILE A 8 17.62 8.08 -4.40
C ILE A 8 16.72 9.13 -5.08
N ALA A 9 16.52 9.03 -6.39
CA ALA A 9 15.69 9.96 -7.14
C ALA A 9 14.23 9.94 -6.66
N ILE A 10 13.66 8.74 -6.44
CA ILE A 10 12.30 8.60 -5.90
C ILE A 10 12.22 9.11 -4.46
N ALA A 11 13.24 8.90 -3.64
CA ALA A 11 13.29 9.42 -2.27
C ALA A 11 13.28 10.95 -2.25
N ASP A 12 14.08 11.60 -3.11
CA ASP A 12 14.09 13.05 -3.28
C ASP A 12 12.74 13.57 -3.82
N GLU A 13 12.15 12.88 -4.80
CA GLU A 13 10.85 13.26 -5.37
C GLU A 13 9.71 13.13 -4.34
N THR A 14 9.74 12.12 -3.46
CA THR A 14 8.68 11.89 -2.46
C THR A 14 8.91 12.60 -1.13
N GLY A 15 10.08 13.22 -0.93
CA GLY A 15 10.46 13.83 0.35
C GLY A 15 10.73 12.82 1.47
N LEU A 16 11.07 11.58 1.12
CA LEU A 16 11.30 10.48 2.07
C LEU A 16 12.77 10.09 2.12
N THR A 17 13.13 9.30 3.14
CA THR A 17 14.50 8.76 3.20
C THR A 17 14.66 7.61 2.19
N PRO A 18 15.86 7.44 1.58
CA PRO A 18 16.11 6.33 0.65
C PRO A 18 15.86 4.93 1.24
N VAL A 19 16.02 4.78 2.56
CA VAL A 19 15.74 3.51 3.26
C VAL A 19 14.25 3.19 3.26
N VAL A 20 13.37 4.20 3.44
CA VAL A 20 11.91 4.02 3.37
C VAL A 20 11.48 3.61 1.96
N VAL A 21 12.02 4.28 0.93
CA VAL A 21 11.72 3.95 -0.48
C VAL A 21 12.26 2.58 -0.88
N GLU A 22 13.46 2.21 -0.45
CA GLU A 22 14.00 0.87 -0.65
C GLU A 22 13.11 -0.20 0.01
N LYS A 23 12.60 0.08 1.21
CA LYS A 23 11.70 -0.86 1.89
C LYS A 23 10.39 -1.01 1.13
N ASP A 24 9.81 0.06 0.62
CA ASP A 24 8.62 0.02 -0.25
C ASP A 24 8.85 -0.79 -1.54
N TYR A 25 10.03 -0.67 -2.14
CA TYR A 25 10.47 -1.47 -3.29
C TYR A 25 10.48 -2.97 -2.94
N VAL A 26 11.15 -3.35 -1.85
CA VAL A 26 11.27 -4.75 -1.42
C VAL A 26 9.90 -5.34 -1.05
N LEU A 27 9.00 -4.54 -0.44
CA LEU A 27 7.63 -4.97 -0.14
C LEU A 27 6.87 -5.38 -1.41
N GLY A 28 6.99 -4.63 -2.51
CA GLY A 28 6.35 -4.97 -3.78
C GLY A 28 6.84 -6.31 -4.35
N TRP A 29 8.16 -6.52 -4.34
CA TRP A 29 8.74 -7.79 -4.79
C TRP A 29 8.39 -8.97 -3.88
N LEU A 30 8.33 -8.78 -2.55
CA LEU A 30 7.85 -9.82 -1.64
C LEU A 30 6.40 -10.23 -1.95
N LEU A 31 5.53 -9.27 -2.26
CA LEU A 31 4.16 -9.56 -2.70
C LEU A 31 4.16 -10.36 -4.01
N ALA A 32 5.04 -10.03 -4.96
CA ALA A 32 5.21 -10.81 -6.19
C ALA A 32 5.65 -12.25 -5.90
N ALA A 33 6.60 -12.45 -4.98
CA ALA A 33 7.08 -13.78 -4.60
C ALA A 33 6.01 -14.62 -3.90
N ILE A 34 5.18 -14.02 -3.03
CA ILE A 34 4.03 -14.69 -2.39
C ILE A 34 3.04 -15.12 -3.46
N ASN A 35 2.74 -14.23 -4.41
CA ASN A 35 1.82 -14.53 -5.49
C ASN A 35 2.34 -15.62 -6.47
N ALA A 36 3.65 -15.65 -6.71
CA ALA A 36 4.29 -16.68 -7.53
C ALA A 36 4.26 -18.07 -6.85
N SER A 37 4.21 -18.11 -5.51
CA SER A 37 4.07 -19.34 -4.74
C SER A 37 2.62 -19.79 -4.67
N ARG A 38 2.25 -20.80 -5.48
CA ARG A 38 0.88 -21.33 -5.54
C ARG A 38 0.29 -21.66 -4.16
N ARG A 39 1.06 -22.28 -3.27
CA ARG A 39 0.60 -22.68 -1.93
C ARG A 39 0.26 -21.48 -1.03
N LEU A 40 1.01 -20.39 -1.17
CA LEU A 40 0.77 -19.16 -0.42
C LEU A 40 -0.37 -18.37 -1.06
N ALA A 41 -0.34 -18.15 -2.38
CA ALA A 41 -1.36 -17.43 -3.11
C ALA A 41 -2.79 -18.01 -2.92
N GLU A 42 -2.94 -19.34 -2.83
CA GLU A 42 -4.24 -19.98 -2.61
C GLU A 42 -4.79 -19.82 -1.18
N SER A 43 -3.97 -19.44 -0.19
CA SER A 43 -4.37 -19.41 1.23
C SER A 43 -4.24 -18.04 1.89
N TRP A 44 -3.24 -17.25 1.49
CA TRP A 44 -2.87 -15.99 2.11
C TRP A 44 -3.64 -14.84 1.49
N VAL A 45 -4.31 -14.05 2.32
CA VAL A 45 -5.05 -12.87 1.90
C VAL A 45 -4.43 -11.65 2.55
N PHE A 46 -3.86 -10.76 1.73
CA PHE A 46 -3.14 -9.57 2.15
C PHE A 46 -4.08 -8.52 2.76
N LYS A 47 -3.66 -7.84 3.83
CA LYS A 47 -4.49 -6.86 4.54
C LYS A 47 -3.67 -5.73 5.17
N GLY A 48 -4.33 -4.93 6.01
CA GLY A 48 -3.68 -3.89 6.80
C GLY A 48 -3.34 -2.61 6.01
N GLY A 49 -2.47 -1.78 6.61
CA GLY A 49 -2.13 -0.46 6.03
C GLY A 49 -1.30 -0.54 4.76
N THR A 50 -0.43 -1.55 4.66
CA THR A 50 0.40 -1.77 3.47
C THR A 50 -0.46 -2.22 2.28
N CYS A 51 -1.55 -2.97 2.53
CA CYS A 51 -2.54 -3.30 1.50
C CYS A 51 -3.22 -2.06 0.92
N LEU A 52 -3.62 -1.11 1.77
CA LEU A 52 -4.17 0.17 1.30
C LEU A 52 -3.19 0.90 0.38
N LYS A 53 -1.93 1.04 0.81
CA LYS A 53 -0.91 1.71 0.00
C LYS A 53 -0.62 0.99 -1.32
N LYS A 54 -0.45 -0.33 -1.27
CA LYS A 54 0.01 -1.12 -2.41
C LYS A 54 -1.09 -1.50 -3.39
N CYS A 55 -2.35 -1.54 -2.99
CA CYS A 55 -3.44 -2.03 -3.84
C CYS A 55 -4.53 -0.99 -4.15
N TYR A 56 -4.65 0.08 -3.34
CA TYR A 56 -5.76 1.04 -3.47
C TYR A 56 -5.32 2.49 -3.64
N PHE A 57 -4.29 2.94 -2.91
CA PHE A 57 -3.92 4.36 -2.82
C PHE A 57 -2.38 4.58 -2.84
N GLU A 58 -1.80 5.01 -3.97
CA GLU A 58 -0.34 5.20 -4.06
C GLU A 58 0.21 6.29 -3.11
N THR A 59 -0.54 7.41 -2.98
CA THR A 59 -0.18 8.58 -2.15
C THR A 59 -0.43 8.36 -0.65
N TYR A 60 -0.75 7.13 -0.25
CA TYR A 60 -1.02 6.78 1.13
C TYR A 60 0.26 6.66 1.95
N ARG A 61 0.12 6.77 3.28
CA ARG A 61 1.24 6.67 4.22
C ARG A 61 2.04 5.41 3.99
N PHE A 62 3.36 5.53 4.10
CA PHE A 62 4.26 4.40 4.01
C PHE A 62 4.04 3.45 5.19
N SER A 63 4.12 2.16 4.91
CA SER A 63 3.98 1.12 5.91
C SER A 63 5.07 0.09 5.68
N GLU A 64 5.50 -0.52 6.77
CA GLU A 64 6.76 -1.25 6.84
C GLU A 64 6.59 -2.76 7.04
N ASP A 65 5.35 -3.18 7.31
CA ASP A 65 4.98 -4.53 7.71
C ASP A 65 4.04 -5.15 6.66
N LEU A 66 3.97 -6.47 6.60
CA LEU A 66 3.06 -7.22 5.72
C LEU A 66 2.10 -8.05 6.57
N ASP A 67 0.83 -7.64 6.59
CA ASP A 67 -0.22 -8.33 7.34
C ASP A 67 -0.98 -9.30 6.43
N PHE A 68 -1.18 -10.55 6.87
CA PHE A 68 -1.96 -11.54 6.15
C PHE A 68 -2.95 -12.28 7.05
N THR A 69 -4.14 -12.51 6.50
CA THR A 69 -5.04 -13.56 7.01
C THR A 69 -4.82 -14.83 6.22
N LEU A 70 -4.56 -15.93 6.93
CA LEU A 70 -4.36 -17.26 6.36
C LEU A 70 -5.66 -18.06 6.45
N ARG A 71 -6.14 -18.56 5.31
CA ARG A 71 -7.31 -19.45 5.24
C ARG A 71 -7.00 -20.86 5.73
N ASP A 72 -5.74 -21.28 5.64
CA ASP A 72 -5.24 -22.56 6.14
C ASP A 72 -4.33 -22.32 7.36
N ALA A 73 -4.88 -22.52 8.57
CA ALA A 73 -4.14 -22.39 9.82
C ALA A 73 -2.96 -23.38 9.93
N GLY A 74 -2.99 -24.50 9.19
CA GLY A 74 -1.89 -25.46 9.13
C GLY A 74 -0.62 -24.91 8.50
N GLN A 75 -0.70 -23.76 7.80
CA GLN A 75 0.45 -23.06 7.25
C GLN A 75 1.17 -22.17 8.28
N ILE A 76 0.58 -21.95 9.46
CA ILE A 76 1.29 -21.35 10.60
C ILE A 76 2.07 -22.48 11.30
N ASP A 77 3.14 -22.88 10.62
CA ASP A 77 4.05 -23.94 11.01
C ASP A 77 5.48 -23.53 10.62
N GLU A 78 6.42 -23.66 11.56
CA GLU A 78 7.77 -23.12 11.38
C GLU A 78 8.51 -23.80 10.23
N GLN A 79 8.39 -25.13 10.09
CA GLN A 79 9.04 -25.88 9.03
C GLN A 79 8.48 -25.49 7.66
N PHE A 80 7.16 -25.39 7.55
CA PHE A 80 6.50 -24.93 6.33
C PHE A 80 6.93 -23.52 5.95
N LEU A 81 6.95 -22.58 6.90
CA LEU A 81 7.33 -21.18 6.66
C LEU A 81 8.80 -21.07 6.26
N LEU A 82 9.71 -21.76 6.95
CA LEU A 82 11.14 -21.77 6.60
C LEU A 82 11.38 -22.30 5.18
N GLU A 83 10.70 -23.38 4.79
CA GLU A 83 10.80 -23.95 3.45
C GLU A 83 10.32 -22.95 2.38
N ARG A 84 9.11 -22.39 2.56
CA ARG A 84 8.51 -21.47 1.59
C ARG A 84 9.25 -20.14 1.49
N PHE A 85 9.69 -19.55 2.60
CA PHE A 85 10.45 -18.29 2.56
C PHE A 85 11.86 -18.48 2.00
N THR A 86 12.46 -19.67 2.16
CA THR A 86 13.73 -19.99 1.50
C THR A 86 13.55 -20.04 -0.02
N GLU A 87 12.49 -20.70 -0.51
CA GLU A 87 12.16 -20.71 -1.95
C GLU A 87 11.88 -19.29 -2.48
N MET A 88 11.13 -18.48 -1.72
CA MET A 88 10.88 -17.08 -2.08
C MET A 88 12.16 -16.26 -2.15
N ALA A 89 13.09 -16.42 -1.20
CA ALA A 89 14.37 -15.71 -1.20
C ALA A 89 15.23 -16.08 -2.43
N GLU A 90 15.27 -17.36 -2.80
CA GLU A 90 15.94 -17.80 -4.02
C GLU A 90 15.29 -17.19 -5.27
N TRP A 91 13.96 -17.18 -5.34
CA TRP A 91 13.20 -16.58 -6.44
C TRP A 91 13.45 -15.07 -6.56
N LEU A 92 13.41 -14.33 -5.44
CA LEU A 92 13.65 -12.89 -5.38
C LEU A 92 15.05 -12.51 -5.85
N TYR A 93 16.06 -13.31 -5.48
CA TYR A 93 17.41 -13.12 -5.98
C TYR A 93 17.49 -13.34 -7.49
N GLU A 94 16.79 -14.33 -8.05
CA GLU A 94 16.79 -14.58 -9.48
C GLU A 94 16.06 -13.49 -10.29
N GLN A 95 14.89 -13.03 -9.82
CA GLN A 95 14.07 -12.06 -10.53
C GLN A 95 14.58 -10.62 -10.41
N ALA A 96 14.93 -10.21 -9.18
CA ALA A 96 15.19 -8.81 -8.85
C ALA A 96 16.61 -8.57 -8.31
N GLY A 97 17.39 -9.61 -8.04
CA GLY A 97 18.69 -9.49 -7.40
C GLY A 97 18.61 -9.18 -5.90
N ILE A 98 17.41 -9.25 -5.30
CA ILE A 98 17.20 -8.98 -3.88
C ILE A 98 17.77 -10.15 -3.06
N GLU A 99 18.81 -9.87 -2.28
CA GLU A 99 19.40 -10.86 -1.38
C GLU A 99 18.69 -10.89 -0.02
N ILE A 100 18.12 -12.05 0.29
CA ILE A 100 17.51 -12.36 1.58
C ILE A 100 18.30 -13.52 2.23
N PRO A 101 19.05 -13.28 3.32
CA PRO A 101 19.77 -14.32 4.03
C PRO A 101 18.80 -15.24 4.79
N SER A 102 18.57 -16.44 4.26
CA SER A 102 17.62 -17.40 4.81
C SER A 102 18.00 -17.94 6.20
N ASP A 103 19.29 -17.90 6.57
CA ASP A 103 19.78 -18.23 7.91
C ASP A 103 19.31 -17.25 8.99
N ARG A 104 18.67 -16.14 8.59
CA ARG A 104 18.18 -15.09 9.50
C ARG A 104 16.67 -15.03 9.64
N PHE A 105 15.94 -15.93 9.00
CA PHE A 105 14.51 -16.01 9.22
C PHE A 105 14.21 -16.27 10.69
N LYS A 106 13.22 -15.55 11.21
CA LYS A 106 12.65 -15.80 12.53
C LYS A 106 11.15 -15.85 12.39
N PHE A 107 10.53 -16.91 12.89
CA PHE A 107 9.09 -17.08 12.92
C PHE A 107 8.67 -17.31 14.36
N ASP A 108 8.21 -16.24 15.02
CA ASP A 108 7.74 -16.31 16.39
C ASP A 108 6.25 -16.72 16.34
N ILE A 109 5.98 -18.03 16.43
CA ILE A 109 4.60 -18.59 16.43
C ILE A 109 4.05 -18.61 17.85
N TYR A 110 2.82 -18.12 18.01
CA TYR A 110 2.14 -18.06 19.31
C TYR A 110 0.63 -18.21 19.14
N ASP A 111 -0.02 -18.66 20.21
CA ASP A 111 -1.48 -18.61 20.32
C ASP A 111 -1.89 -17.23 20.85
N ASN A 112 -2.84 -16.60 20.17
CA ASN A 112 -3.38 -15.33 20.60
C ASN A 112 -4.34 -15.52 21.80
N PRO A 113 -4.80 -14.43 22.46
CA PRO A 113 -5.68 -14.54 23.62
C PRO A 113 -7.00 -15.27 23.40
N ARG A 114 -7.44 -15.47 22.15
CA ARG A 114 -8.63 -16.27 21.78
C ARG A 114 -8.31 -17.72 21.40
N GLY A 115 -7.05 -18.15 21.54
CA GLY A 115 -6.59 -19.49 21.20
C GLY A 115 -6.34 -19.71 19.69
N GLY A 116 -6.34 -18.64 18.89
CA GLY A 116 -6.03 -18.70 17.47
C GLY A 116 -4.53 -18.61 17.20
N ARG A 117 -4.02 -19.37 16.22
CA ARG A 117 -2.60 -19.33 15.86
C ARG A 117 -2.24 -18.04 15.13
N SER A 118 -1.13 -17.43 15.51
CA SER A 118 -0.53 -16.27 14.87
C SER A 118 0.99 -16.42 14.79
N CYS A 119 1.62 -15.66 13.91
CA CYS A 119 3.07 -15.66 13.75
C CYS A 119 3.57 -14.26 13.41
N GLU A 120 4.59 -13.79 14.14
CA GLU A 120 5.43 -12.68 13.71
C GLU A 120 6.66 -13.25 12.98
N GLY A 121 6.67 -13.13 11.64
CA GLY A 121 7.80 -13.43 10.79
C GLY A 121 8.73 -12.23 10.64
N ARG A 122 10.05 -12.45 10.62
CA ARG A 122 11.05 -11.41 10.36
C ARG A 122 11.94 -11.81 9.19
N VAL A 123 11.82 -11.07 8.10
CA VAL A 123 12.60 -11.26 6.87
C VAL A 123 13.59 -10.13 6.74
N TYR A 124 14.88 -10.46 6.76
CA TYR A 124 15.97 -9.49 6.59
C TYR A 124 16.38 -9.44 5.11
N TYR A 125 16.85 -8.28 4.65
CA TYR A 125 17.37 -8.15 3.28
C TYR A 125 18.64 -7.31 3.24
N GLN A 126 19.44 -7.51 2.19
CA GLN A 126 20.63 -6.71 1.95
C GLN A 126 20.26 -5.36 1.35
N SER A 127 20.61 -4.28 2.06
CA SER A 127 20.30 -2.91 1.66
C SER A 127 21.39 -2.26 0.81
N PHE A 128 21.02 -1.41 -0.14
CA PHE A 128 21.87 -0.47 -0.87
C PHE A 128 22.42 0.66 0.03
N PHE A 129 21.71 0.97 1.13
CA PHE A 129 21.98 2.13 1.98
C PHE A 129 22.53 1.74 3.35
N VAL A 130 22.18 0.56 3.88
CA VAL A 130 22.69 0.06 5.16
C VAL A 130 23.91 -0.84 4.96
N LYS A 131 25.01 -0.50 5.64
CA LYS A 131 26.28 -1.23 5.55
C LYS A 131 26.41 -2.30 6.62
N GLY A 132 27.05 -3.42 6.24
CA GLY A 132 27.43 -4.50 7.13
C GLY A 132 26.30 -5.48 7.45
N ASN A 133 26.69 -6.71 7.80
CA ASN A 133 25.73 -7.79 8.04
C ASN A 133 25.07 -7.76 9.43
N LYS A 134 25.43 -6.86 10.35
CA LYS A 134 24.83 -6.83 11.70
C LYS A 134 23.48 -6.11 11.73
N ASN A 135 23.32 -5.06 10.94
CA ASN A 135 22.15 -4.16 11.00
C ASN A 135 21.30 -4.22 9.73
N LEU A 136 21.04 -5.42 9.21
CA LEU A 136 20.20 -5.55 8.02
C LEU A 136 18.79 -5.02 8.31
N PRO A 137 18.20 -4.22 7.41
CA PRO A 137 16.79 -3.89 7.52
C PRO A 137 15.95 -5.16 7.43
N LYS A 138 14.76 -5.07 8.02
CA LYS A 138 13.80 -6.18 8.09
C LYS A 138 12.42 -5.73 7.68
N ILE A 139 11.68 -6.67 7.11
CA ILE A 139 10.25 -6.59 6.88
C ILE A 139 9.61 -7.59 7.84
N LYS A 140 8.62 -7.11 8.59
CA LYS A 140 7.83 -7.97 9.46
C LYS A 140 6.65 -8.55 8.68
N PHE A 141 6.31 -9.77 9.01
CA PHE A 141 5.13 -10.47 8.54
C PHE A 141 4.25 -10.78 9.73
N ASP A 142 3.04 -10.25 9.75
CA ASP A 142 2.04 -10.58 10.75
C ASP A 142 1.04 -11.54 10.12
N LEU A 143 1.16 -12.83 10.45
CA LEU A 143 0.33 -13.89 9.91
C LEU A 143 -0.71 -14.30 10.97
N THR A 144 -1.99 -14.25 10.64
CA THR A 144 -3.06 -14.70 11.54
C THR A 144 -4.03 -15.63 10.84
N SER A 145 -4.46 -16.68 11.52
CA SER A 145 -5.54 -17.57 11.08
C SER A 145 -6.87 -17.29 11.77
N ASP A 146 -6.87 -16.34 12.71
CA ASP A 146 -8.00 -16.06 13.59
C ASP A 146 -8.60 -14.68 13.25
N GLU A 147 -9.16 -14.62 12.06
CA GLU A 147 -9.84 -13.47 11.48
C GLU A 147 -10.96 -13.95 10.57
N VAL A 148 -12.10 -13.26 10.60
CA VAL A 148 -13.19 -13.53 9.66
C VAL A 148 -12.98 -12.71 8.39
N LEU A 149 -13.05 -13.39 7.24
CA LEU A 149 -13.17 -12.76 5.93
C LEU A 149 -14.66 -12.60 5.63
N VAL A 150 -15.18 -11.38 5.71
CA VAL A 150 -16.60 -11.10 5.44
C VAL A 150 -16.84 -11.06 3.94
N MET A 151 -15.96 -10.36 3.21
CA MET A 151 -15.97 -10.28 1.76
C MET A 151 -15.04 -11.31 1.11
N PRO A 152 -15.35 -11.76 -0.13
CA PRO A 152 -14.41 -12.56 -0.89
C PRO A 152 -13.11 -11.77 -1.16
N PRO A 153 -11.93 -12.44 -1.16
CA PRO A 153 -10.68 -11.77 -1.51
C PRO A 153 -10.74 -11.08 -2.88
N ALA A 154 -10.27 -9.84 -2.93
CA ALA A 154 -10.13 -9.07 -4.15
C ALA A 154 -8.76 -9.34 -4.76
N ARG A 155 -8.73 -9.62 -6.07
CA ARG A 155 -7.48 -9.70 -6.83
C ARG A 155 -7.10 -8.30 -7.31
N GLN A 156 -6.06 -7.71 -6.73
CA GLN A 156 -5.64 -6.34 -7.05
C GLN A 156 -4.24 -6.30 -7.67
N PRO A 157 -3.96 -5.38 -8.62
CA PRO A 157 -2.61 -5.04 -8.97
C PRO A 157 -1.89 -4.42 -7.77
N VAL A 158 -0.59 -4.64 -7.67
CA VAL A 158 0.28 -4.07 -6.64
C VAL A 158 1.06 -2.94 -7.27
N PHE A 159 0.89 -1.72 -6.76
CA PHE A 159 1.65 -0.56 -7.20
C PHE A 159 3.15 -0.78 -6.95
N HIS A 160 3.88 -0.88 -8.05
CA HIS A 160 5.31 -1.11 -8.06
C HIS A 160 5.97 -0.22 -9.12
N GLY A 161 5.93 1.10 -8.91
CA GLY A 161 6.40 2.12 -9.86
C GLY A 161 7.92 2.20 -10.06
N TYR A 162 8.62 1.06 -10.11
CA TYR A 162 10.06 0.94 -10.28
C TYR A 162 10.39 0.40 -11.67
N SER A 163 11.58 0.72 -12.18
CA SER A 163 11.96 0.42 -13.56
C SER A 163 12.04 -1.07 -13.90
N ASP A 164 12.16 -1.93 -12.88
CA ASP A 164 12.22 -3.37 -13.01
C ASP A 164 10.88 -4.08 -12.72
N GLU A 165 9.76 -3.34 -12.70
CA GLU A 165 8.43 -3.94 -12.66
C GLU A 165 8.27 -5.01 -13.76
N PRO A 166 7.78 -6.22 -13.44
CA PRO A 166 7.50 -7.24 -14.44
C PRO A 166 6.52 -6.75 -15.52
N GLU A 167 6.66 -7.21 -16.77
CA GLU A 167 5.79 -6.80 -17.88
C GLU A 167 4.31 -7.11 -17.62
N GLU A 168 4.02 -8.28 -17.06
CA GLU A 168 2.68 -8.66 -16.61
C GLU A 168 2.19 -7.89 -15.37
N GLY A 169 3.05 -7.10 -14.70
CA GLY A 169 2.76 -6.44 -13.44
C GLY A 169 2.75 -7.39 -12.25
N ILE A 170 2.53 -6.83 -11.05
CA ILE A 170 2.43 -7.60 -9.80
C ILE A 170 0.96 -7.63 -9.37
N TYR A 171 0.48 -8.78 -8.90
CA TYR A 171 -0.87 -8.94 -8.37
C TYR A 171 -0.87 -9.73 -7.07
N ILE A 172 -1.86 -9.51 -6.22
CA ILE A 172 -2.04 -10.24 -4.97
C ILE A 172 -3.53 -10.40 -4.65
N ASP A 173 -3.87 -11.47 -3.94
CA ASP A 173 -5.19 -11.62 -3.32
C ASP A 173 -5.18 -10.86 -1.99
N CYS A 174 -6.06 -9.87 -1.85
CA CYS A 174 -6.12 -9.01 -0.68
C CYS A 174 -7.56 -8.82 -0.19
N TYR A 175 -7.70 -8.17 0.96
CA TYR A 175 -8.99 -7.70 1.45
C TYR A 175 -9.58 -6.71 0.45
N ASP A 176 -10.88 -6.82 0.18
CA ASP A 176 -11.60 -5.80 -0.58
C ASP A 176 -11.59 -4.46 0.20
N TYR A 177 -11.81 -3.34 -0.48
CA TYR A 177 -11.75 -2.03 0.14
C TYR A 177 -12.69 -1.89 1.37
N PRO A 178 -13.98 -2.30 1.32
CA PRO A 178 -14.84 -2.24 2.49
C PRO A 178 -14.38 -3.18 3.62
N GLU A 179 -13.78 -4.33 3.28
CA GLU A 179 -13.22 -5.29 4.25
C GLU A 179 -12.09 -4.66 5.08
N VAL A 180 -11.13 -4.01 4.41
CA VAL A 180 -10.04 -3.29 5.11
C VAL A 180 -10.59 -2.13 5.92
N PHE A 181 -11.57 -1.38 5.38
CA PHE A 181 -12.13 -0.24 6.06
C PHE A 181 -12.83 -0.64 7.36
N GLY A 182 -13.72 -1.64 7.32
CA GLY A 182 -14.34 -2.18 8.52
C GLY A 182 -13.33 -2.69 9.55
N GLU A 183 -12.26 -3.37 9.10
CA GLU A 183 -11.18 -3.82 10.00
C GLU A 183 -10.43 -2.63 10.65
N LYS A 184 -10.23 -1.53 9.92
CA LYS A 184 -9.59 -0.30 10.46
C LYS A 184 -10.45 0.40 11.49
N VAL A 185 -11.77 0.47 11.26
CA VAL A 185 -12.71 1.05 12.23
C VAL A 185 -12.74 0.21 13.51
N ARG A 186 -12.79 -1.12 13.39
CA ARG A 186 -12.67 -2.04 14.52
C ARG A 186 -11.38 -1.82 15.31
N ALA A 187 -10.24 -1.79 14.61
CA ALA A 187 -8.94 -1.59 15.24
C ALA A 187 -8.83 -0.22 15.92
N LEU A 188 -9.35 0.85 15.32
CA LEU A 188 -9.43 2.16 15.96
C LEU A 188 -10.20 2.08 17.29
N GLY A 189 -11.34 1.36 17.27
CA GLY A 189 -12.18 1.06 18.42
C GLY A 189 -11.51 0.30 19.56
N GLU A 190 -10.59 -0.63 19.26
CA GLU A 190 -9.95 -1.47 20.27
C GLU A 190 -8.69 -0.84 20.87
N ARG A 191 -7.86 -0.22 20.02
CA ARG A 191 -6.50 0.19 20.41
C ARG A 191 -6.19 1.67 20.25
N GLY A 192 -7.06 2.45 19.60
CA GLY A 192 -6.93 3.91 19.53
C GLY A 192 -5.59 4.42 19.00
N ARG A 193 -4.96 3.76 18.02
CA ARG A 193 -3.62 4.16 17.56
C ARG A 193 -3.69 5.28 16.50
N PRO A 194 -2.72 6.21 16.47
CA PRO A 194 -2.61 7.27 15.45
C PRO A 194 -2.77 6.77 14.01
N ARG A 195 -2.14 5.64 13.68
CA ARG A 195 -2.22 5.02 12.35
C ARG A 195 -3.64 4.60 11.97
N ASP A 196 -4.44 4.11 12.92
CA ASP A 196 -5.82 3.69 12.63
C ASP A 196 -6.74 4.90 12.46
N LEU A 197 -6.56 5.96 13.27
CA LEU A 197 -7.30 7.21 13.10
C LEU A 197 -6.99 7.87 11.75
N TYR A 198 -5.70 7.98 11.43
CA TYR A 198 -5.24 8.47 10.13
C TYR A 198 -5.87 7.65 9.00
N ASP A 199 -5.87 6.32 9.14
CA ASP A 199 -6.41 5.44 8.12
C ASP A 199 -7.92 5.63 7.95
N VAL A 200 -8.70 5.49 9.01
CA VAL A 200 -10.18 5.59 9.00
C VAL A 200 -10.66 6.89 8.34
N ILE A 201 -10.07 8.03 8.70
CA ILE A 201 -10.48 9.34 8.18
C ILE A 201 -10.06 9.51 6.71
N ASN A 202 -8.88 9.03 6.30
CA ASN A 202 -8.48 9.11 4.90
C ASN A 202 -9.31 8.18 4.00
N LEU A 203 -9.69 7.00 4.50
CA LEU A 203 -10.64 6.13 3.80
C LEU A 203 -12.00 6.80 3.67
N TYR A 204 -12.52 7.40 4.75
CA TYR A 204 -13.75 8.19 4.73
C TYR A 204 -13.70 9.35 3.72
N ARG A 205 -12.58 10.05 3.65
CA ARG A 205 -12.37 11.20 2.73
C ARG A 205 -12.14 10.79 1.28
N ASN A 206 -12.02 9.50 0.96
CA ASN A 206 -11.76 9.04 -0.39
C ASN A 206 -12.94 9.32 -1.35
N ASP A 207 -12.64 9.62 -2.61
CA ASP A 207 -13.67 9.86 -3.64
C ASP A 207 -14.50 8.62 -3.95
N ASN A 208 -13.90 7.43 -3.84
CA ASN A 208 -14.56 6.15 -4.12
C ASN A 208 -15.05 5.47 -2.83
N LEU A 209 -15.59 6.24 -1.90
CA LEU A 209 -16.09 5.77 -0.61
C LEU A 209 -17.19 4.68 -0.81
N PRO A 210 -17.09 3.50 -0.17
CA PRO A 210 -18.14 2.49 -0.25
C PRO A 210 -19.43 2.96 0.43
N ALA A 211 -20.56 2.31 0.16
CA ALA A 211 -21.79 2.64 0.87
C ALA A 211 -21.65 2.38 2.39
N PRO A 212 -22.15 3.27 3.27
CA PRO A 212 -21.99 3.13 4.72
C PRO A 212 -22.57 1.81 5.25
N ALA A 213 -23.68 1.35 4.67
CA ALA A 213 -24.29 0.07 5.04
C ALA A 213 -23.37 -1.13 4.80
N VAL A 214 -22.54 -1.11 3.75
CA VAL A 214 -21.59 -2.19 3.45
C VAL A 214 -20.44 -2.19 4.46
N VAL A 215 -19.87 -1.01 4.74
CA VAL A 215 -18.79 -0.88 5.73
C VAL A 215 -19.26 -1.25 7.13
N ARG A 216 -20.49 -0.85 7.48
CA ARG A 216 -21.12 -1.20 8.76
C ARG A 216 -21.35 -2.71 8.89
N ASP A 217 -21.89 -3.37 7.86
CA ASP A 217 -22.10 -4.82 7.89
C ASP A 217 -20.78 -5.59 8.08
N VAL A 218 -19.72 -5.21 7.35
CA VAL A 218 -18.37 -5.77 7.56
C VAL A 218 -17.88 -5.54 9.00
N LEU A 219 -18.03 -4.32 9.51
CA LEU A 219 -17.63 -3.96 10.87
C LEU A 219 -18.38 -4.80 11.90
N ASP A 220 -19.70 -4.92 11.78
CA ASP A 220 -20.56 -5.67 12.71
C ASP A 220 -20.17 -7.14 12.76
N GLN A 221 -19.96 -7.77 11.59
CA GLN A 221 -19.55 -9.17 11.52
C GLN A 221 -18.15 -9.39 12.10
N LYS A 222 -17.21 -8.47 11.86
CA LYS A 222 -15.86 -8.54 12.45
C LYS A 222 -15.89 -8.31 13.96
N CYS A 223 -16.66 -7.35 14.46
CA CYS A 223 -16.85 -7.12 15.90
C CYS A 223 -17.48 -8.34 16.58
N ALA A 224 -18.53 -8.91 15.98
CA ALA A 224 -19.19 -10.12 16.48
C ALA A 224 -18.23 -11.31 16.54
N TYR A 225 -17.42 -11.53 15.50
CA TYR A 225 -16.39 -12.58 15.49
C TYR A 225 -15.36 -12.42 16.62
N LYS A 226 -15.01 -11.18 16.94
CA LYS A 226 -14.04 -10.84 17.99
C LYS A 226 -14.66 -10.75 19.38
N ASN A 227 -15.99 -10.88 19.48
CA ASN A 227 -16.77 -10.69 20.69
C ASN A 227 -16.51 -9.34 21.36
N ILE A 228 -16.54 -8.27 20.56
CA ILE A 228 -16.42 -6.89 21.02
C ILE A 228 -17.60 -6.07 20.50
N ASP A 229 -17.91 -5.00 21.23
CA ASP A 229 -18.92 -4.05 20.80
C ASP A 229 -18.43 -3.25 19.59
N ARG A 230 -19.38 -2.84 18.75
CA ARG A 230 -19.10 -1.91 17.67
C ARG A 230 -18.62 -0.58 18.25
N PRO A 231 -17.47 -0.05 17.82
CA PRO A 231 -16.99 1.23 18.33
C PRO A 231 -17.91 2.37 17.88
N GLY A 232 -18.19 3.29 18.81
CA GLY A 232 -18.89 4.54 18.54
C GLY A 232 -18.05 5.75 18.94
N ILE A 233 -18.52 6.94 18.57
CA ILE A 233 -17.82 8.21 18.84
C ILE A 233 -17.48 8.41 20.32
N ALA A 234 -18.39 8.02 21.23
CA ALA A 234 -18.17 8.16 22.67
C ALA A 234 -16.94 7.38 23.17
N ALA A 235 -16.65 6.22 22.56
CA ALA A 235 -15.49 5.42 22.91
C ALA A 235 -14.17 6.09 22.50
N MET A 236 -14.19 6.96 21.49
CA MET A 236 -12.98 7.63 20.99
C MET A 236 -12.37 8.56 22.04
N ALA A 237 -13.19 9.18 22.89
CA ALA A 237 -12.73 10.08 23.94
C ALA A 237 -11.66 9.46 24.85
N ASN A 238 -11.73 8.14 25.07
CA ASN A 238 -10.76 7.40 25.89
C ASN A 238 -9.34 7.36 25.29
N TYR A 239 -9.21 7.63 24.00
CA TYR A 239 -7.95 7.53 23.27
C TYR A 239 -7.31 8.89 22.97
N LYS A 240 -7.98 10.02 23.27
CA LYS A 240 -7.52 11.35 22.84
C LYS A 240 -6.10 11.67 23.31
N ASP A 241 -5.84 11.55 24.61
CA ASP A 241 -4.52 11.86 25.19
C ASP A 241 -3.41 10.97 24.62
N ALA A 242 -3.71 9.67 24.44
CA ALA A 242 -2.77 8.72 23.86
C ALA A 242 -2.49 9.02 22.39
N LEU A 243 -3.50 9.45 21.63
CA LEU A 243 -3.36 9.89 20.25
C LEU A 243 -2.49 11.15 20.17
N GLU A 244 -2.75 12.16 20.99
CA GLU A 244 -1.97 13.41 21.06
C GLU A 244 -0.49 13.13 21.32
N GLN A 245 -0.18 12.28 22.31
CA GLN A 245 1.20 11.95 22.67
C GLN A 245 1.94 11.16 21.59
N ASN A 246 1.23 10.37 20.78
CA ASN A 246 1.85 9.44 19.84
C ASN A 246 1.65 9.81 18.37
N TRP A 247 0.93 10.90 18.06
CA TRP A 247 0.61 11.30 16.69
C TRP A 247 1.86 11.47 15.82
N GLU A 248 2.73 12.40 16.21
CA GLU A 248 3.98 12.68 15.50
C GLU A 248 4.97 11.51 15.54
N PRO A 249 5.29 10.92 16.72
CA PRO A 249 6.24 9.81 16.79
C PRO A 249 5.89 8.62 15.90
N MET A 250 4.59 8.33 15.74
CA MET A 250 4.14 7.16 14.97
C MET A 250 3.97 7.40 13.47
N LEU A 251 3.72 8.64 13.03
CA LEU A 251 3.34 8.93 11.64
C LEU A 251 4.34 9.79 10.86
N ALA A 252 5.13 10.65 11.51
CA ALA A 252 5.94 11.65 10.80
C ALA A 252 6.93 11.03 9.79
N HIS A 253 7.52 9.87 10.12
CA HIS A 253 8.46 9.17 9.23
C HIS A 253 7.77 8.42 8.06
N GLN A 254 6.44 8.31 8.08
CA GLN A 254 5.65 7.57 7.08
C GLN A 254 4.99 8.49 6.04
N LEU A 255 5.14 9.81 6.20
CA LEU A 255 4.44 10.83 5.44
C LEU A 255 5.44 11.92 4.99
N PRO A 256 5.27 12.49 3.80
CA PRO A 256 6.02 13.68 3.38
C PRO A 256 5.78 14.88 4.32
N SER A 257 4.58 14.97 4.88
CA SER A 257 4.19 15.96 5.87
C SER A 257 3.04 15.39 6.70
N LEU A 258 3.07 15.62 8.00
CA LEU A 258 2.04 15.15 8.93
C LEU A 258 1.12 16.32 9.28
N PRO A 259 -0.17 16.31 8.86
CA PRO A 259 -1.14 17.28 9.36
C PRO A 259 -1.40 17.07 10.85
N SER A 260 -1.82 18.13 11.53
CA SER A 260 -2.17 18.10 12.95
C SER A 260 -3.23 17.04 13.29
N LEU A 261 -3.24 16.56 14.54
CA LEU A 261 -4.24 15.61 15.02
C LEU A 261 -5.66 16.19 14.91
N ASP A 262 -5.83 17.48 15.19
CA ASP A 262 -7.13 18.15 15.20
C ASP A 262 -7.88 17.98 13.86
N VAL A 263 -7.15 18.06 12.73
CA VAL A 263 -7.68 17.80 11.39
C VAL A 263 -8.38 16.43 11.26
N TYR A 264 -7.91 15.43 12.00
CA TYR A 264 -8.44 14.07 11.98
C TYR A 264 -9.48 13.87 13.09
N TRP A 265 -9.22 14.43 14.27
CA TRP A 265 -10.10 14.32 15.43
C TRP A 265 -11.46 15.00 15.19
N GLU A 266 -11.45 16.19 14.61
CA GLU A 266 -12.66 16.97 14.29
C GLU A 266 -13.53 16.32 13.21
N ALA A 267 -12.98 15.38 12.44
CA ALA A 267 -13.71 14.64 11.41
C ALA A 267 -14.45 13.40 11.93
N LEU A 268 -14.18 12.97 13.17
CA LEU A 268 -14.81 11.78 13.77
C LEU A 268 -16.33 11.88 13.87
N PRO A 269 -16.95 13.00 14.30
CA PRO A 269 -18.40 13.12 14.37
C PRO A 269 -19.08 12.84 13.03
N GLU A 270 -18.64 13.54 11.98
CA GLU A 270 -19.19 13.38 10.64
C GLU A 270 -19.00 11.95 10.11
N PHE A 271 -17.83 11.36 10.37
CA PHE A 271 -17.55 9.97 10.00
C PHE A 271 -18.51 8.97 10.68
N PHE A 272 -18.75 9.10 11.99
CA PHE A 272 -19.65 8.18 12.70
C PHE A 272 -21.11 8.39 12.30
N ASP A 273 -21.54 9.64 12.09
CA ASP A 273 -22.89 9.93 11.60
C ASP A 273 -23.13 9.33 10.20
N TRP A 274 -22.12 9.38 9.33
CA TRP A 274 -22.12 8.69 8.04
C TRP A 274 -22.21 7.17 8.19
N LEU A 275 -21.40 6.56 9.07
CA LEU A 275 -21.36 5.12 9.28
C LEU A 275 -22.71 4.56 9.80
N GLU A 276 -23.37 5.30 10.67
CA GLU A 276 -24.73 4.98 11.16
C GLU A 276 -25.82 5.25 10.11
N GLY A 277 -25.50 5.92 9.01
CA GLY A 277 -26.48 6.29 7.97
C GLY A 277 -27.43 7.41 8.42
N VAL A 278 -27.06 8.18 9.45
CA VAL A 278 -27.81 9.36 9.92
C VAL A 278 -27.73 10.48 8.89
N VAL A 279 -26.59 10.57 8.20
CA VAL A 279 -26.42 11.43 7.03
C VAL A 279 -26.66 10.57 5.80
N GLU A 280 -27.76 10.80 5.07
CA GLU A 280 -27.81 10.44 3.65
C GLU A 280 -26.74 11.28 2.97
N ALA A 281 -25.52 10.74 2.92
CA ALA A 281 -24.43 11.36 2.21
C ALA A 281 -24.72 11.22 0.71
N ALA A 282 -25.65 12.04 0.21
CA ALA A 282 -25.65 12.48 -1.17
C ALA A 282 -24.37 13.30 -1.36
N ARG A 283 -23.22 12.62 -1.38
CA ARG A 283 -21.99 13.23 -1.87
C ARG A 283 -22.29 13.56 -3.33
N PRO A 284 -22.35 14.84 -3.70
CA PRO A 284 -22.63 15.19 -5.07
C PRO A 284 -21.58 14.53 -5.95
N VAL A 285 -21.98 13.97 -7.08
CA VAL A 285 -21.03 13.51 -8.09
C VAL A 285 -20.28 14.76 -8.56
N LEU A 286 -19.03 14.91 -8.09
CA LEU A 286 -18.24 16.09 -8.36
C LEU A 286 -17.75 16.04 -9.81
N GLY A 287 -18.03 17.10 -10.56
CA GLY A 287 -17.46 17.28 -11.89
C GLY A 287 -15.96 17.58 -11.82
N ALA A 288 -15.26 17.41 -12.94
CA ALA A 288 -13.88 17.85 -13.06
C ALA A 288 -13.76 19.37 -12.90
N VAL A 289 -12.64 19.85 -12.34
CA VAL A 289 -12.37 21.28 -12.26
C VAL A 289 -12.34 21.90 -13.67
N PRO A 290 -13.00 23.06 -13.91
CA PRO A 290 -12.95 23.74 -15.19
C PRO A 290 -11.51 24.05 -15.62
N GLY A 291 -11.16 23.67 -16.84
CA GLY A 291 -9.81 23.86 -17.38
C GLY A 291 -9.59 23.09 -18.68
N GLY A 292 -8.57 23.48 -19.43
CA GLY A 292 -8.13 22.77 -20.65
C GLY A 292 -6.86 21.93 -20.42
N GLY A 293 -6.57 21.06 -21.39
CA GLY A 293 -5.39 20.19 -21.39
C GLY A 293 -5.68 18.76 -20.94
N GLU A 294 -4.71 17.88 -21.18
CA GLU A 294 -4.79 16.47 -20.80
C GLU A 294 -4.37 16.29 -19.35
N ILE A 295 -5.11 15.45 -18.62
CA ILE A 295 -4.80 15.13 -17.23
C ILE A 295 -3.39 14.51 -17.14
N TYR A 296 -2.52 15.11 -16.33
CA TYR A 296 -1.15 14.68 -16.10
C TYR A 296 -1.03 14.02 -14.72
N ARG A 297 -1.08 12.68 -14.70
CA ARG A 297 -1.03 11.85 -13.48
C ARG A 297 -0.01 10.70 -13.63
N PRO A 298 1.30 10.98 -13.67
CA PRO A 298 2.30 9.91 -13.62
C PRO A 298 2.25 9.16 -12.28
N THR A 299 2.87 7.99 -12.21
CA THR A 299 3.00 7.19 -10.98
C THR A 299 3.59 8.01 -9.83
N TYR A 300 3.19 7.71 -8.59
CA TYR A 300 3.74 8.36 -7.41
C TYR A 300 5.26 8.22 -7.33
N GLY A 301 5.95 9.32 -7.01
CA GLY A 301 7.42 9.39 -6.98
C GLY A 301 8.07 9.56 -8.36
N ARG A 302 7.27 9.72 -9.41
CA ARG A 302 7.73 10.00 -10.79
C ARG A 302 7.07 11.23 -11.39
N LEU A 303 6.57 12.15 -10.55
CA LEU A 303 5.96 13.38 -11.03
C LEU A 303 6.94 14.18 -11.90
N GLY A 304 8.20 14.29 -11.44
CA GLY A 304 9.27 14.95 -12.16
C GLY A 304 9.05 16.45 -12.31
N LEU A 305 8.18 17.03 -11.47
CA LEU A 305 7.84 18.44 -11.48
C LEU A 305 8.37 19.09 -10.21
N ARG A 306 9.12 20.17 -10.38
CA ARG A 306 9.78 20.88 -9.28
C ARG A 306 9.38 22.34 -9.23
N THR A 307 9.39 22.86 -8.01
CA THR A 307 9.37 24.30 -7.74
C THR A 307 10.66 24.94 -8.26
N THR A 308 10.68 26.26 -8.43
CA THR A 308 11.90 26.98 -8.85
C THR A 308 13.02 26.91 -7.80
N GLN A 309 12.68 26.60 -6.54
CA GLN A 309 13.65 26.35 -5.46
C GLN A 309 14.10 24.88 -5.38
N GLY A 310 13.62 24.02 -6.28
CA GLY A 310 14.07 22.63 -6.41
C GLY A 310 13.27 21.60 -5.62
N GLY A 311 12.34 22.01 -4.76
CA GLY A 311 11.44 21.09 -4.05
C GLY A 311 10.45 20.40 -4.99
N SER A 312 10.17 19.11 -4.74
CA SER A 312 9.20 18.35 -5.54
C SER A 312 7.76 18.82 -5.32
N LEU A 313 6.95 18.72 -6.37
CA LEU A 313 5.51 18.97 -6.32
C LEU A 313 4.67 17.75 -5.93
N GLU A 314 5.27 16.61 -5.56
CA GLU A 314 4.52 15.50 -4.93
C GLU A 314 3.81 15.94 -3.64
N VAL A 315 4.33 16.97 -2.96
CA VAL A 315 3.68 17.61 -1.82
C VAL A 315 2.25 18.07 -2.14
N ILE A 316 1.99 18.51 -3.38
CA ILE A 316 0.66 18.96 -3.82
C ILE A 316 -0.28 17.75 -4.01
N ARG A 317 0.24 16.65 -4.56
CA ARG A 317 -0.53 15.41 -4.75
C ARG A 317 -0.85 14.75 -3.42
N PHE A 318 0.10 14.77 -2.49
CA PHE A 318 -0.11 14.35 -1.13
C PHE A 318 -1.18 15.20 -0.44
N ALA A 319 -1.10 16.54 -0.53
CA ALA A 319 -2.08 17.45 0.06
C ALA A 319 -3.50 17.19 -0.48
N ALA A 320 -3.61 17.04 -1.80
CA ALA A 320 -4.84 16.70 -2.49
C ALA A 320 -5.45 15.37 -2.00
N GLY A 321 -4.63 14.32 -1.89
CA GLY A 321 -5.06 13.01 -1.39
C GLY A 321 -5.52 13.02 0.07
N ASN A 322 -4.97 13.92 0.90
CA ASN A 322 -5.32 14.07 2.32
C ASN A 322 -6.39 15.16 2.57
N ARG A 323 -6.92 15.80 1.51
CA ARG A 323 -7.90 16.91 1.58
C ARG A 323 -7.41 18.14 2.38
N VAL A 324 -6.12 18.42 2.34
CA VAL A 324 -5.52 19.60 2.99
C VAL A 324 -5.10 20.63 1.96
N CYS A 325 -5.23 21.91 2.31
CA CYS A 325 -4.84 23.02 1.45
C CYS A 325 -3.31 23.13 1.36
N VAL A 326 -2.84 23.69 0.25
CA VAL A 326 -1.44 24.00 -0.01
C VAL A 326 -1.25 25.51 0.07
N GLU A 327 -0.23 25.96 0.80
CA GLU A 327 0.29 27.32 0.68
C GLU A 327 1.26 27.37 -0.51
N LEU A 328 0.94 28.21 -1.49
CA LEU A 328 1.64 28.33 -2.76
C LEU A 328 2.31 29.70 -2.88
N ASP A 329 3.64 29.71 -2.83
CA ASP A 329 4.46 30.86 -3.19
C ASP A 329 4.66 30.86 -4.71
N TYR A 330 4.18 31.91 -5.37
CA TYR A 330 4.05 31.93 -6.83
C TYR A 330 4.35 33.31 -7.41
N THR A 331 5.06 33.32 -8.54
CA THR A 331 5.41 34.52 -9.30
C THR A 331 4.56 34.57 -10.58
N ASP A 332 3.69 35.58 -10.71
CA ASP A 332 2.84 35.70 -11.89
C ASP A 332 3.63 36.09 -13.17
N GLN A 333 2.94 36.11 -14.32
CA GLN A 333 3.55 36.48 -15.61
C GLN A 333 4.06 37.94 -15.65
N GLN A 334 3.61 38.79 -14.73
CA GLN A 334 4.07 40.19 -14.60
C GLN A 334 5.26 40.30 -13.63
N GLY A 335 5.77 39.16 -13.12
CA GLY A 335 6.90 39.13 -12.19
C GLY A 335 6.53 39.41 -10.73
N ARG A 336 5.23 39.49 -10.39
CA ARG A 336 4.79 39.78 -9.02
C ARG A 336 4.72 38.48 -8.20
N ARG A 337 5.54 38.41 -7.16
CA ARG A 337 5.53 37.31 -6.19
C ARG A 337 4.47 37.53 -5.11
N SER A 338 3.74 36.48 -4.78
CA SER A 338 2.77 36.48 -3.66
C SER A 338 2.58 35.06 -3.12
N THR A 339 1.97 34.96 -1.96
CA THR A 339 1.58 33.68 -1.34
C THR A 339 0.06 33.56 -1.33
N ARG A 340 -0.47 32.35 -1.48
CA ARG A 340 -1.91 32.06 -1.43
C ARG A 340 -2.17 30.65 -0.95
N ILE A 341 -3.28 30.45 -0.25
CA ILE A 341 -3.74 29.11 0.14
C ILE A 341 -4.70 28.59 -0.93
N ILE A 342 -4.44 27.38 -1.41
CA ILE A 342 -5.20 26.73 -2.49
C ILE A 342 -5.71 25.35 -2.10
N GLU A 343 -6.86 24.99 -2.65
CA GLU A 343 -7.40 23.64 -2.72
C GLU A 343 -6.90 23.00 -4.05
N PRO A 344 -5.94 22.06 -4.03
CA PRO A 344 -5.37 21.50 -5.25
C PRO A 344 -6.28 20.44 -5.89
N TYR A 345 -6.61 20.60 -7.18
CA TYR A 345 -7.54 19.69 -7.87
C TYR A 345 -6.94 18.91 -9.03
N SER A 346 -6.16 19.52 -9.93
CA SER A 346 -5.72 18.82 -11.16
C SER A 346 -4.39 19.33 -11.69
N LEU A 347 -3.52 18.44 -12.17
CA LEU A 347 -2.39 18.79 -13.01
C LEU A 347 -2.76 18.44 -14.45
N ARG A 348 -2.62 19.39 -15.37
CA ARG A 348 -2.91 19.16 -16.79
C ARG A 348 -1.79 19.66 -17.67
N ARG A 349 -1.46 18.87 -18.69
CA ARG A 349 -0.52 19.23 -19.74
C ARG A 349 -1.26 19.95 -20.86
N ALA A 350 -0.88 21.20 -21.10
CA ALA A 350 -1.37 21.98 -22.23
C ALA A 350 -0.70 21.51 -23.54
N GLN A 351 -1.30 21.88 -24.69
CA GLN A 351 -0.80 21.48 -26.02
C GLN A 351 0.64 21.93 -26.31
N ASN A 352 1.08 23.03 -25.69
CA ASN A 352 2.45 23.52 -25.79
C ASN A 352 3.45 22.78 -24.87
N GLY A 353 3.01 21.73 -24.18
CA GLY A 353 3.83 20.92 -23.28
C GLY A 353 3.89 21.43 -21.83
N ASN A 354 3.42 22.66 -21.55
CA ASN A 354 3.44 23.23 -20.21
C ASN A 354 2.47 22.49 -19.29
N VAL A 355 2.87 22.25 -18.04
CA VAL A 355 2.00 21.69 -17.01
C VAL A 355 1.42 22.80 -16.15
N LEU A 356 0.09 22.78 -16.02
CA LEU A 356 -0.67 23.72 -15.21
C LEU A 356 -1.31 23.00 -14.02
N LEU A 357 -1.20 23.59 -12.84
CA LEU A 357 -1.95 23.21 -11.65
C LEU A 357 -3.26 24.00 -11.61
N TYR A 358 -4.38 23.30 -11.73
CA TYR A 358 -5.72 23.84 -11.49
C TYR A 358 -6.09 23.66 -10.03
N ALA A 359 -6.43 24.78 -9.39
CA ALA A 359 -6.75 24.83 -7.98
C ALA A 359 -7.80 25.90 -7.69
N VAL A 360 -8.50 25.77 -6.55
CA VAL A 360 -9.42 26.78 -6.05
C VAL A 360 -8.74 27.57 -4.95
N ARG A 361 -8.82 28.90 -5.01
CA ARG A 361 -8.32 29.77 -3.95
C ARG A 361 -9.17 29.66 -2.69
N SER A 362 -8.54 29.40 -1.56
CA SER A 362 -9.23 29.15 -0.29
C SER A 362 -9.86 30.41 0.33
N ASP A 363 -9.39 31.61 -0.06
CA ASP A 363 -9.89 32.90 0.45
C ASP A 363 -11.12 33.42 -0.29
N ASN A 364 -11.24 33.15 -1.59
CA ASN A 364 -12.30 33.73 -2.41
C ASN A 364 -13.03 32.72 -3.33
N GLY A 365 -12.69 31.44 -3.26
CA GLY A 365 -13.34 30.37 -4.04
C GLY A 365 -13.08 30.43 -5.55
N GLN A 366 -12.18 31.28 -6.04
CA GLN A 366 -11.91 31.40 -7.47
C GLN A 366 -11.03 30.26 -7.97
N ILE A 367 -11.42 29.66 -9.11
CA ILE A 367 -10.58 28.72 -9.84
C ILE A 367 -9.43 29.49 -10.50
N ARG A 368 -8.21 28.98 -10.36
CA ARG A 368 -7.00 29.51 -10.99
C ARG A 368 -6.18 28.38 -11.59
N ALA A 369 -5.46 28.71 -12.66
CA ALA A 369 -4.45 27.85 -13.26
C ALA A 369 -3.07 28.45 -12.97
N TYR A 370 -2.19 27.65 -12.37
CA TYR A 370 -0.83 28.04 -12.01
C TYR A 370 0.16 27.29 -12.89
N SER A 371 0.99 28.01 -13.64
CA SER A 371 2.10 27.38 -14.36
C SER A 371 3.08 26.78 -13.36
N VAL A 372 3.39 25.48 -13.49
CA VAL A 372 4.32 24.80 -12.60
C VAL A 372 5.69 25.47 -12.56
N THR A 373 6.15 25.98 -13.70
CA THR A 373 7.42 26.72 -13.85
C THR A 373 7.52 28.01 -13.03
N ASN A 374 6.39 28.50 -12.51
CA ASN A 374 6.29 29.76 -11.78
C ASN A 374 6.01 29.56 -10.28
N ILE A 375 5.95 28.30 -9.84
CA ILE A 375 5.78 27.95 -8.43
C ILE A 375 7.14 28.05 -7.76
N ASN A 376 7.31 29.04 -6.88
CA ASN A 376 8.56 29.24 -6.16
C ASN A 376 8.73 28.19 -5.05
N ASN A 377 7.66 27.91 -4.32
CA ASN A 377 7.60 26.91 -3.25
C ASN A 377 6.15 26.43 -3.03
N ALA A 378 5.98 25.26 -2.43
CA ALA A 378 4.70 24.70 -2.01
C ALA A 378 4.83 24.00 -0.67
N SER A 379 3.95 24.32 0.28
CA SER A 379 3.90 23.71 1.63
C SER A 379 2.48 23.31 2.01
N ILE A 380 2.35 22.28 2.83
CA ILE A 380 1.05 21.81 3.34
C ILE A 380 0.63 22.68 4.52
N THR A 381 -0.67 22.91 4.62
CA THR A 381 -1.31 23.63 5.74
C THR A 381 -2.20 22.68 6.55
N ASP A 382 -2.58 23.08 7.76
CA ASP A 382 -3.62 22.38 8.55
C ASP A 382 -5.04 22.69 8.08
N LYS A 383 -5.22 23.53 7.05
CA LYS A 383 -6.55 23.89 6.57
C LYS A 383 -7.12 22.80 5.67
N VAL A 384 -8.10 22.05 6.17
CA VAL A 384 -8.86 21.06 5.38
C VAL A 384 -9.76 21.76 4.37
N PHE A 385 -10.01 21.12 3.23
CA PHE A 385 -11.04 21.56 2.29
C PHE A 385 -12.02 20.43 1.98
N VAL A 386 -13.30 20.80 1.83
CA VAL A 386 -14.32 19.94 1.26
C VAL A 386 -14.28 20.09 -0.26
N PRO A 387 -14.03 19.01 -1.03
CA PRO A 387 -13.90 19.09 -2.47
C PRO A 387 -15.15 19.65 -3.15
N ARG A 388 -14.95 20.65 -4.00
CA ARG A 388 -15.98 21.22 -4.90
C ARG A 388 -15.95 20.59 -6.28
N TYR A 389 -14.83 19.95 -6.61
CA TYR A 389 -14.55 19.27 -7.87
C TYR A 389 -13.87 17.92 -7.58
N GLN A 390 -13.85 17.03 -8.56
CA GLN A 390 -13.08 15.80 -8.47
C GLN A 390 -11.60 16.11 -8.24
N VAL A 391 -10.96 15.41 -7.30
CA VAL A 391 -9.52 15.54 -7.05
C VAL A 391 -8.76 14.61 -8.00
N GLU A 392 -8.21 15.21 -9.03
CA GLU A 392 -7.55 14.60 -10.18
C GLU A 392 -6.03 14.50 -10.00
N LEU A 393 -5.53 14.44 -8.76
CA LEU A 393 -4.09 14.48 -8.46
C LEU A 393 -3.54 13.15 -7.93
N SER A 394 -4.42 12.28 -7.42
CA SER A 394 -4.03 10.93 -7.08
C SER A 394 -3.74 10.16 -8.38
N PRO A 395 -2.56 9.51 -8.49
CA PRO A 395 -2.34 8.52 -9.56
C PRO A 395 -3.38 7.41 -9.40
N GLY A 396 -3.81 6.82 -10.52
CA GLY A 396 -5.08 6.10 -10.65
C GLY A 396 -5.44 5.20 -9.48
N SER A 397 -6.32 5.67 -8.59
CA SER A 397 -6.95 4.81 -7.60
C SER A 397 -8.23 4.21 -8.18
N MET A 398 -8.24 2.87 -8.21
CA MET A 398 -9.40 1.96 -8.28
C MET A 398 -9.92 1.59 -9.68
N SER A 399 -9.60 0.35 -10.09
CA SER A 399 -10.58 -0.54 -10.73
C SER A 399 -11.44 -1.17 -9.62
N VAL A 400 -12.34 -0.41 -9.01
CA VAL A 400 -13.40 -1.01 -8.19
C VAL A 400 -14.60 -1.20 -9.09
N MET A 401 -14.92 -2.47 -9.34
CA MET A 401 -16.18 -2.82 -9.98
C MET A 401 -17.31 -2.36 -9.06
N PRO A 402 -18.26 -1.52 -9.53
CA PRO A 402 -19.37 -1.13 -8.69
C PRO A 402 -20.20 -2.37 -8.34
N VAL A 403 -20.38 -2.61 -7.04
CA VAL A 403 -21.40 -3.55 -6.56
C VAL A 403 -22.74 -2.96 -6.97
N SER A 404 -23.47 -3.65 -7.85
CA SER A 404 -24.80 -3.22 -8.28
C SER A 404 -25.74 -3.27 -7.07
N SER A 405 -26.14 -2.10 -6.59
CA SER A 405 -27.21 -1.96 -5.61
C SER A 405 -28.54 -2.31 -6.30
N GLY A 406 -28.93 -3.59 -6.20
CA GLY A 406 -30.31 -3.98 -6.44
C GLY A 406 -31.19 -3.32 -5.38
N SER A 407 -32.06 -2.40 -5.80
CA SER A 407 -33.15 -1.87 -4.99
C SER A 407 -34.03 -3.03 -4.50
N GLY A 408 -34.02 -3.30 -3.20
CA GLY A 408 -34.86 -4.33 -2.58
C GLY A 408 -34.86 -4.17 -1.07
N ASP A 409 -36.06 -4.12 -0.50
CA ASP A 409 -36.37 -3.76 0.88
C ASP A 409 -35.55 -4.47 1.96
N SER A 410 -35.41 -3.75 3.07
CA SER A 410 -34.86 -4.16 4.35
C SER A 410 -35.50 -5.45 4.88
N GLN A 411 -34.85 -6.60 4.64
CA GLN A 411 -34.87 -7.78 5.50
C GLN A 411 -33.50 -8.46 5.43
N SER A 412 -33.02 -8.91 6.59
CA SER A 412 -31.76 -9.63 6.81
C SER A 412 -31.26 -10.41 5.59
N LEU A 413 -30.02 -10.19 5.16
CA LEU A 413 -29.33 -11.01 4.17
C LEU A 413 -29.09 -12.41 4.76
N GLY A 414 -30.13 -13.25 4.66
CA GLY A 414 -30.16 -14.62 5.11
C GLY A 414 -29.21 -15.48 4.29
N LEU A 415 -28.34 -16.20 5.00
CA LEU A 415 -27.63 -17.37 4.51
C LEU A 415 -28.63 -18.44 4.06
N PRO A 416 -28.46 -19.09 2.90
CA PRO A 416 -29.05 -20.39 2.66
C PRO A 416 -28.19 -21.46 3.36
N GLN A 417 -28.79 -22.11 4.36
CA GLN A 417 -28.26 -23.35 4.92
C GLN A 417 -28.13 -24.44 3.84
N SER A 418 -27.03 -25.19 3.95
CA SER A 418 -26.64 -26.38 3.20
C SER A 418 -27.79 -27.36 2.91
N THR A 419 -27.96 -27.73 1.63
CA THR A 419 -28.27 -29.12 1.25
C THR A 419 -27.52 -29.51 -0.02
N ARG A 420 -26.75 -30.60 0.08
CA ARG A 420 -26.18 -31.33 -1.06
C ARG A 420 -27.30 -31.81 -2.00
N LYS A 421 -27.16 -31.54 -3.30
CA LYS A 421 -27.38 -32.51 -4.39
C LYS A 421 -26.81 -31.98 -5.70
N SER A 422 -25.99 -32.82 -6.31
CA SER A 422 -25.37 -32.66 -7.63
C SER A 422 -26.40 -32.48 -8.74
N THR A 423 -26.20 -31.48 -9.60
CA THR A 423 -26.39 -31.60 -11.06
C THR A 423 -25.53 -30.55 -11.76
N VAL A 424 -24.62 -31.03 -12.60
CA VAL A 424 -23.66 -30.24 -13.36
C VAL A 424 -24.38 -29.60 -14.54
N SER A 425 -24.38 -28.27 -14.62
CA SER A 425 -24.74 -27.50 -15.82
C SER A 425 -23.58 -26.60 -16.20
N ARG A 426 -22.95 -26.93 -17.34
CA ARG A 426 -21.82 -26.25 -17.95
C ARG A 426 -22.18 -24.81 -18.32
N ARG A 427 -21.51 -23.83 -17.71
CA ARG A 427 -21.24 -22.53 -18.33
C ARG A 427 -19.74 -22.23 -18.22
N ARG A 428 -19.15 -21.90 -19.38
CA ARG A 428 -17.71 -21.68 -19.60
C ARG A 428 -17.23 -20.42 -18.86
N PRO A 429 -16.15 -20.47 -18.07
CA PRO A 429 -15.42 -19.28 -17.67
C PRO A 429 -14.47 -18.84 -18.79
N PHE A 430 -14.37 -17.53 -18.97
CA PHE A 430 -13.33 -16.87 -19.76
C PHE A 430 -11.94 -17.31 -19.30
N GLY A 431 -11.06 -17.53 -20.27
CA GLY A 431 -9.79 -18.23 -20.14
C GLY A 431 -8.84 -17.66 -19.10
N ARG A 432 -8.57 -18.46 -18.07
CA ARG A 432 -7.34 -18.45 -17.30
C ARG A 432 -6.19 -18.75 -18.28
N GLN A 433 -5.55 -17.72 -18.83
CA GLN A 433 -4.25 -17.94 -19.48
C GLN A 433 -3.31 -18.45 -18.40
N GLN A 434 -2.93 -19.71 -18.54
CA GLN A 434 -1.94 -20.36 -17.70
C GLN A 434 -0.65 -19.57 -17.85
N THR A 435 -0.29 -18.80 -16.83
CA THR A 435 1.13 -18.59 -16.56
C THR A 435 1.71 -19.99 -16.36
N SER A 436 2.65 -20.37 -17.20
CA SER A 436 3.44 -21.58 -17.01
C SER A 436 4.37 -21.34 -15.82
N ALA A 437 3.81 -21.28 -14.62
CA ALA A 437 4.53 -21.62 -13.41
C ALA A 437 4.98 -23.07 -13.59
N ARG A 438 6.18 -23.25 -14.14
CA ARG A 438 6.86 -24.55 -14.18
C ARG A 438 6.72 -25.14 -12.79
N GLN A 439 6.04 -26.27 -12.69
CA GLN A 439 6.02 -27.06 -11.47
C GLN A 439 7.46 -27.19 -10.97
N ASN A 440 7.65 -27.05 -9.67
CA ASN A 440 8.95 -27.08 -9.00
C ASN A 440 9.55 -28.50 -8.95
N THR A 441 9.26 -29.33 -9.96
CA THR A 441 9.67 -30.72 -10.12
C THR A 441 10.81 -30.76 -11.12
N GLY A 442 12.03 -30.51 -10.65
CA GLY A 442 13.23 -30.51 -11.49
C GLY A 442 14.50 -30.29 -10.67
N PRO A 443 15.66 -30.73 -11.19
CA PRO A 443 16.94 -30.63 -10.49
C PRO A 443 17.24 -29.17 -10.11
N THR A 444 17.70 -28.98 -8.88
CA THR A 444 18.19 -27.70 -8.35
C THR A 444 19.71 -27.71 -8.38
N TYR A 445 20.31 -26.86 -9.19
CA TYR A 445 21.76 -26.74 -9.34
C TYR A 445 22.32 -25.74 -8.32
N VAL A 446 23.37 -26.13 -7.60
CA VAL A 446 24.03 -25.29 -6.59
C VAL A 446 25.32 -24.74 -7.17
N PHE A 447 25.46 -23.42 -7.18
CA PHE A 447 26.66 -22.71 -7.63
C PHE A 447 27.32 -21.98 -6.45
N ARG A 448 28.64 -22.10 -6.32
CA ARG A 448 29.42 -21.37 -5.32
C ARG A 448 30.18 -20.22 -5.97
N CYS A 449 30.07 -19.02 -5.41
CA CYS A 449 30.90 -17.89 -5.81
C CYS A 449 32.38 -18.17 -5.42
N PRO A 450 33.34 -18.14 -6.35
CA PRO A 450 34.75 -18.41 -6.05
C PRO A 450 35.39 -17.31 -5.19
N MET A 451 34.82 -16.11 -5.18
CA MET A 451 35.36 -14.96 -4.44
C MET A 451 34.93 -14.94 -2.97
N CYS A 452 33.66 -15.23 -2.67
CA CYS A 452 33.11 -15.13 -1.31
C CYS A 452 32.64 -16.47 -0.71
N ASN A 453 32.70 -17.56 -1.47
CA ASN A 453 32.22 -18.89 -1.09
C ASN A 453 30.73 -18.96 -0.68
N LYS A 454 29.90 -17.96 -1.02
CA LYS A 454 28.44 -18.07 -0.92
C LYS A 454 27.92 -19.04 -1.97
N THR A 455 26.92 -19.83 -1.59
CA THR A 455 26.23 -20.77 -2.47
C THR A 455 24.88 -20.20 -2.90
N PHE A 456 24.50 -20.47 -4.15
CA PHE A 456 23.28 -20.00 -4.79
C PHE A 456 22.60 -21.20 -5.44
N LYS A 457 21.33 -21.44 -5.10
CA LYS A 457 20.53 -22.51 -5.72
C LYS A 457 19.78 -21.96 -6.93
N ARG A 458 19.73 -22.73 -8.01
CA ARG A 458 19.12 -22.32 -9.28
C ARG A 458 18.37 -23.46 -9.95
N LYS A 459 17.34 -23.12 -10.73
CA LYS A 459 16.58 -24.09 -11.54
C LYS A 459 17.15 -24.30 -12.94
N THR A 460 18.14 -23.51 -13.33
CA THR A 460 18.84 -23.65 -14.61
C THR A 460 20.33 -23.86 -14.38
N MET A 461 20.99 -24.60 -15.28
CA MET A 461 22.44 -24.82 -15.25
C MET A 461 23.19 -23.59 -15.78
N ASN A 462 22.92 -22.42 -15.18
CA ASN A 462 23.53 -21.14 -15.53
C ASN A 462 24.26 -20.56 -14.32
N GLY A 463 25.60 -20.53 -14.39
CA GLY A 463 26.44 -20.04 -13.28
C GLY A 463 26.41 -18.53 -13.06
N LYS A 464 25.75 -17.71 -13.89
CA LYS A 464 25.83 -16.24 -13.85
C LYS A 464 25.20 -15.67 -12.58
N LEU A 465 26.01 -15.16 -11.66
CA LEU A 465 25.53 -14.60 -10.40
C LEU A 465 25.15 -13.13 -10.57
N ASN A 466 24.01 -12.74 -10.02
CA ASN A 466 23.63 -11.33 -9.88
C ASN A 466 24.60 -10.63 -8.90
N PRO A 467 24.74 -9.28 -8.99
CA PRO A 467 25.48 -8.52 -7.99
C PRO A 467 25.05 -8.94 -6.59
N HIS A 468 26.03 -9.25 -5.74
CA HIS A 468 25.75 -9.72 -4.39
C HIS A 468 26.82 -9.29 -3.39
N LYS A 469 26.50 -9.36 -2.10
CA LYS A 469 27.43 -9.09 -0.99
C LYS A 469 28.08 -10.36 -0.47
N ASP A 470 29.27 -10.26 0.10
CA ASP A 470 29.97 -11.38 0.76
C ASP A 470 29.40 -11.68 2.17
N LYS A 471 30.03 -12.62 2.89
CA LYS A 471 29.65 -12.99 4.27
C LYS A 471 29.90 -11.88 5.30
N SER A 472 30.65 -10.84 4.94
CA SER A 472 30.92 -9.67 5.78
C SER A 472 30.01 -8.48 5.46
N GLY A 473 29.25 -8.55 4.35
CA GLY A 473 28.30 -7.53 3.91
C GLY A 473 28.90 -6.51 2.93
N TRP A 474 30.05 -6.82 2.33
CA TRP A 474 30.70 -6.00 1.30
C TRP A 474 30.33 -6.47 -0.10
N ASN A 475 30.28 -5.57 -1.07
CA ASN A 475 29.98 -5.92 -2.46
C ASN A 475 31.04 -6.91 -2.98
N CYS A 476 30.60 -8.11 -3.35
CA CYS A 476 31.46 -9.11 -3.94
C CYS A 476 31.63 -8.82 -5.44
N SER A 477 32.86 -8.95 -5.96
CA SER A 477 33.15 -8.81 -7.39
C SER A 477 32.77 -10.04 -8.22
N GLY A 478 32.44 -11.17 -7.58
CA GLY A 478 32.07 -12.40 -8.26
C GLY A 478 30.76 -12.25 -9.06
N ARG A 479 30.81 -12.58 -10.35
CA ARG A 479 29.64 -12.63 -11.26
C ARG A 479 29.43 -14.00 -11.91
N MET A 480 30.33 -14.94 -11.63
CA MET A 480 30.27 -16.31 -12.12
C MET A 480 30.48 -17.28 -10.97
N GLY A 481 29.53 -18.20 -10.79
CA GLY A 481 29.60 -19.26 -9.80
C GLY A 481 30.16 -20.55 -10.41
N ILE A 482 30.91 -21.29 -9.60
CA ILE A 482 31.38 -22.64 -9.93
C ILE A 482 30.28 -23.61 -9.53
N TYR A 483 29.87 -24.48 -10.44
CA TYR A 483 28.92 -25.54 -10.15
C TYR A 483 29.48 -26.49 -9.08
N GLU A 484 28.71 -26.73 -8.02
CA GLU A 484 29.08 -27.66 -6.94
C GLU A 484 28.32 -28.98 -7.03
N ARG A 485 27.00 -28.94 -7.10
CA ARG A 485 26.16 -30.15 -7.05
C ARG A 485 24.76 -29.91 -7.60
N THR A 486 24.06 -31.00 -7.89
CA THR A 486 22.62 -31.02 -8.20
C THR A 486 21.87 -31.66 -7.05
N VAL A 487 20.78 -31.04 -6.62
CA VAL A 487 19.83 -31.55 -5.62
C VAL A 487 18.55 -31.91 -6.37
N TYR A 488 18.08 -33.15 -6.23
CA TYR A 488 16.90 -33.67 -6.92
C TYR A 488 15.64 -33.59 -6.07
#